data_AF-A0A0J1EYB2-F1
#
_entry.id   AF-A0A0J1EYB2-F1
#
_cell.length_a   1.000
_cell.length_b   1.000
_cell.length_c   1.000
_cell.angle_alpha   90.00
_cell.angle_beta   90.00
_cell.angle_gamma   90.00
#
_symmetry.space_group_name_H-M   'P 1'
#
loop_
_entity.id
_entity.type
_entity.pdbx_description
1 polymer ?
#
loop_
_entity_poly.entity_id
_entity_poly.type
_entity_poly.pdbx_seq_one_letter_code
_entity_poly.pdbx_strand_id
1 'polypeptide(L)'
;MKCTYERDKTGRSGLQIHSYDPLDARPDVDFLYLDATPNAVNANYIAVATALAFGDYVDARLQLPYTGDPETVAAITDYLSDSAVSVTPVSEDAQIKSSGALGLYVSDGPVAQRVSNSNRRIHTVVLNLLPADKYFGRLATMSGIDVGSNAFNASAMDDGHPLNLKRGLAVALMYAAELQAGTILVPPRLADHDQLEKLRPMFDAVGLGLEIAVLDD
;
A
#
# COMPACT_ATOMS: atom_id res chain seq x y z
N MET A 1 -8.05 -17.36 0.15
CA MET A 1 -8.30 -16.12 -0.61
C MET A 1 -7.35 -16.00 -1.80
N LYS A 2 -7.86 -15.68 -3.00
CA LYS A 2 -7.04 -15.41 -4.20
C LYS A 2 -7.18 -13.97 -4.66
N CYS A 3 -6.05 -13.26 -4.69
CA CYS A 3 -5.93 -11.90 -5.17
C CYS A 3 -5.22 -11.84 -6.54
N THR A 4 -5.66 -10.93 -7.40
CA THR A 4 -5.01 -10.57 -8.66
C THR A 4 -4.73 -9.07 -8.69
N TYR A 5 -3.78 -8.68 -9.53
CA TYR A 5 -3.55 -7.28 -9.87
C TYR A 5 -4.15 -7.04 -11.25
N GLU A 6 -5.20 -6.23 -11.31
CA GLU A 6 -5.93 -5.97 -12.55
C GLU A 6 -5.54 -4.61 -13.15
N ARG A 7 -5.60 -4.54 -14.47
CA ARG A 7 -5.53 -3.31 -15.26
C ARG A 7 -6.67 -3.34 -16.26
N ASP A 8 -7.61 -2.42 -16.13
CA ASP A 8 -8.75 -2.37 -17.02
C ASP A 8 -8.50 -1.48 -18.24
N LYS A 9 -9.42 -1.52 -19.21
CA LYS A 9 -9.33 -0.73 -20.44
C LYS A 9 -9.56 0.77 -20.22
N THR A 10 -10.09 1.16 -19.06
CA THR A 10 -10.34 2.56 -18.68
C THR A 10 -9.10 3.22 -18.08
N GLY A 11 -8.04 2.45 -17.86
CA GLY A 11 -6.79 2.91 -17.26
C GLY A 11 -6.73 2.72 -15.75
N ARG A 12 -7.78 2.14 -15.15
CA ARG A 12 -7.79 1.78 -13.73
C ARG A 12 -6.92 0.59 -13.49
N SER A 13 -6.35 0.53 -12.31
CA SER A 13 -5.64 -0.66 -11.84
C SER A 13 -5.86 -0.87 -10.36
N GLY A 14 -5.59 -2.08 -9.88
CA GLY A 14 -5.82 -2.38 -8.47
C GLY A 14 -5.68 -3.84 -8.11
N LEU A 15 -6.08 -4.15 -6.88
CA LEU A 15 -6.04 -5.48 -6.30
C LEU A 15 -7.46 -6.01 -6.13
N GLN A 16 -7.77 -7.13 -6.78
CA GLN A 16 -9.10 -7.76 -6.72
C GLN A 16 -9.04 -9.14 -6.09
N ILE A 17 -10.03 -9.47 -5.26
CA ILE A 17 -10.26 -10.82 -4.76
C ILE A 17 -11.23 -11.55 -5.70
N HIS A 18 -10.86 -12.74 -6.18
CA HIS A 18 -11.73 -13.57 -7.03
C HIS A 18 -12.33 -14.77 -6.34
N SER A 19 -11.68 -15.27 -5.28
CA SER A 19 -12.14 -16.46 -4.60
C SER A 19 -11.80 -16.43 -3.12
N TYR A 20 -12.74 -16.93 -2.34
CA TYR A 20 -12.65 -17.09 -0.90
C TYR A 20 -12.51 -18.58 -0.60
N ASP A 21 -11.65 -18.93 0.34
CA ASP A 21 -11.79 -20.21 1.02
C ASP A 21 -13.10 -20.18 1.84
N PRO A 22 -13.83 -21.30 2.01
CA PRO A 22 -15.00 -21.34 2.88
C PRO A 22 -14.79 -20.79 4.30
N LEU A 23 -13.54 -20.80 4.79
CA LEU A 23 -13.18 -20.27 6.11
C LEU A 23 -12.82 -18.77 6.11
N ASP A 24 -12.54 -18.18 4.94
CA ASP A 24 -12.16 -16.77 4.87
C ASP A 24 -13.37 -15.86 5.17
N ALA A 25 -13.10 -14.74 5.85
CA ALA A 25 -14.07 -13.68 5.96
C ALA A 25 -14.26 -12.96 4.61
N ARG A 26 -15.42 -12.32 4.43
CA ARG A 26 -15.70 -11.53 3.22
C ARG A 26 -15.51 -10.04 3.52
N PRO A 27 -14.63 -9.34 2.78
CA PRO A 27 -14.54 -7.90 2.89
C PRO A 27 -15.77 -7.22 2.29
N ASP A 28 -16.11 -6.05 2.82
CA ASP A 28 -17.19 -5.21 2.27
C ASP A 28 -16.87 -4.72 0.84
N VAL A 29 -15.58 -4.63 0.52
CA VAL A 29 -15.07 -4.25 -0.79
C VAL A 29 -14.03 -5.28 -1.20
N ASP A 30 -14.31 -6.00 -2.29
CA ASP A 30 -13.48 -7.05 -2.87
C ASP A 30 -12.43 -6.52 -3.88
N PHE A 31 -12.43 -5.21 -4.11
CA PHE A 31 -11.52 -4.55 -5.06
C PHE A 31 -10.98 -3.24 -4.51
N LEU A 32 -9.66 -3.14 -4.31
CA LEU A 32 -8.96 -1.89 -4.04
C LEU A 32 -8.44 -1.34 -5.36
N TYR A 33 -8.93 -0.19 -5.81
CA TYR A 33 -8.59 0.37 -7.11
C TYR A 33 -8.04 1.78 -7.06
N LEU A 34 -7.37 2.10 -8.17
CA LEU A 34 -6.78 3.37 -8.53
C LEU A 34 -7.36 3.79 -9.87
N ASP A 35 -7.69 5.06 -10.01
CA ASP A 35 -8.13 5.63 -11.29
C ASP A 35 -6.98 5.85 -12.29
N ALA A 36 -5.81 5.27 -12.00
CA ALA A 36 -4.68 5.23 -12.91
C ALA A 36 -3.85 3.97 -12.71
N THR A 37 -3.05 3.65 -13.73
CA THR A 37 -2.10 2.54 -13.69
C THR A 37 -0.70 3.06 -13.42
N PRO A 38 -0.04 2.61 -12.33
CA PRO A 38 1.38 2.86 -12.13
C PRO A 38 2.22 2.31 -13.29
N ASN A 39 3.19 3.09 -13.76
CA ASN A 39 4.03 2.72 -14.89
C ASN A 39 5.03 1.60 -14.53
N ALA A 40 5.49 1.59 -13.28
CA ALA A 40 6.38 0.57 -12.74
C ALA A 40 5.69 -0.10 -11.54
N VAL A 41 5.70 -1.44 -11.54
CA VAL A 41 5.10 -2.24 -10.47
C VAL A 41 6.14 -3.26 -10.01
N ASN A 42 6.35 -3.36 -8.70
CA ASN A 42 7.24 -4.34 -8.08
C ASN A 42 6.38 -5.46 -7.45
N ALA A 43 6.71 -6.72 -7.74
CA ALA A 43 5.93 -7.87 -7.29
C ALA A 43 5.83 -7.97 -5.76
N ASN A 44 6.93 -7.70 -5.06
CA ASN A 44 6.96 -7.69 -3.60
C ASN A 44 6.14 -6.54 -3.01
N TYR A 45 6.18 -5.35 -3.62
CA TYR A 45 5.34 -4.22 -3.18
C TYR A 45 3.86 -4.56 -3.33
N ILE A 46 3.48 -5.21 -4.43
CA ILE A 46 2.13 -5.70 -4.65
C ILE A 46 1.75 -6.77 -3.62
N ALA A 47 2.65 -7.68 -3.28
CA ALA A 47 2.39 -8.69 -2.26
C ALA A 47 2.07 -8.08 -0.89
N VAL A 48 2.87 -7.12 -0.44
CA VAL A 48 2.62 -6.40 0.82
C VAL A 48 1.35 -5.56 0.72
N ALA A 49 1.11 -4.89 -0.41
CA ALA A 49 -0.14 -4.15 -0.64
C ALA A 49 -1.38 -5.05 -0.55
N THR A 50 -1.30 -6.29 -1.07
CA THR A 50 -2.36 -7.29 -0.92
C THR A 50 -2.61 -7.65 0.55
N ALA A 51 -1.55 -7.90 1.32
CA ALA A 51 -1.67 -8.21 2.74
C ALA A 51 -2.26 -7.04 3.54
N LEU A 52 -1.87 -5.81 3.24
CA LEU A 52 -2.44 -4.62 3.89
C LEU A 52 -3.91 -4.40 3.52
N ALA A 53 -4.28 -4.59 2.26
CA ALA A 53 -5.63 -4.31 1.78
C ALA A 53 -6.66 -5.35 2.27
N PHE A 54 -6.24 -6.62 2.38
CA PHE A 54 -7.14 -7.75 2.54
C PHE A 54 -6.74 -8.78 3.59
N GLY A 55 -5.57 -8.62 4.22
CA GLY A 55 -5.01 -9.60 5.17
C GLY A 55 -5.92 -9.90 6.35
N ASP A 56 -6.65 -8.89 6.84
CA ASP A 56 -7.60 -9.04 7.97
C ASP A 56 -8.78 -9.99 7.66
N TYR A 57 -8.96 -10.37 6.40
CA TYR A 57 -10.04 -11.26 5.95
C TYR A 57 -9.55 -12.67 5.59
N VAL A 58 -8.25 -12.92 5.70
CA VAL A 58 -7.62 -14.19 5.34
C VAL A 58 -7.52 -15.07 6.58
N ASP A 59 -8.00 -16.32 6.49
CA ASP A 59 -7.88 -17.28 7.60
C ASP A 59 -6.89 -18.41 7.31
N ALA A 60 -6.93 -19.01 6.10
CA ALA A 60 -6.13 -20.20 5.81
C ALA A 60 -5.04 -19.96 4.75
N ARG A 61 -5.36 -19.22 3.69
CA ARG A 61 -4.46 -19.10 2.53
C ARG A 61 -4.60 -17.76 1.85
N LEU A 62 -3.48 -17.10 1.59
CA LEU A 62 -3.42 -15.93 0.71
C LEU A 62 -2.68 -16.29 -0.59
N GLN A 63 -3.38 -16.22 -1.72
CA GLN A 63 -2.76 -16.32 -3.04
C GLN A 63 -2.53 -14.93 -3.60
N LEU A 64 -1.26 -14.54 -3.70
CA LEU A 64 -0.75 -13.26 -4.18
C LEU A 64 -0.90 -13.13 -5.71
N PRO A 65 -0.99 -11.89 -6.23
CA PRO A 65 -1.05 -11.63 -7.67
C PRO A 65 0.18 -12.07 -8.46
N TYR A 66 1.36 -11.96 -7.82
CA TYR A 66 2.66 -12.26 -8.39
C TYR A 66 3.44 -13.12 -7.41
N THR A 67 4.48 -13.78 -7.92
CA THR A 67 5.41 -14.53 -7.09
C THR A 67 6.20 -13.57 -6.21
N GLY A 68 6.08 -13.75 -4.88
CA GLY A 68 6.83 -12.99 -3.89
C GLY A 68 8.14 -13.67 -3.51
N ASP A 69 9.11 -12.88 -3.05
CA ASP A 69 10.35 -13.40 -2.51
C ASP A 69 10.13 -14.09 -1.14
N PRO A 70 10.99 -15.04 -0.76
CA PRO A 70 10.85 -15.76 0.51
C PRO A 70 10.79 -14.83 1.73
N GLU A 71 11.60 -13.77 1.75
CA GLU A 71 11.65 -12.80 2.85
C GLU A 71 10.36 -12.00 2.96
N THR A 72 9.86 -11.49 1.82
CA THR A 72 8.57 -10.78 1.74
C THR A 72 7.42 -11.67 2.20
N VAL A 73 7.39 -12.91 1.72
CA VAL A 73 6.34 -13.88 2.05
C VAL A 73 6.38 -14.27 3.53
N ALA A 74 7.57 -14.46 4.09
CA ALA A 74 7.74 -14.74 5.51
C ALA A 74 7.23 -13.57 6.36
N ALA A 75 7.62 -12.33 6.03
CA ALA A 75 7.15 -11.15 6.75
C ALA A 75 5.62 -10.95 6.67
N ILE A 76 5.00 -11.24 5.52
CA ILE A 76 3.54 -11.23 5.39
C ILE A 76 2.93 -12.34 6.26
N THR A 77 3.49 -13.54 6.24
CA THR A 77 3.00 -14.67 7.04
C THR A 77 3.06 -14.36 8.54
N ASP A 78 4.17 -13.77 8.99
CA ASP A 78 4.36 -13.35 10.38
C ASP A 78 3.39 -12.23 10.77
N TYR A 79 3.11 -11.29 9.87
CA TYR A 79 2.09 -10.26 10.07
C TYR A 79 0.68 -10.86 10.20
N LEU A 80 0.38 -11.92 9.45
CA LEU A 80 -0.92 -12.63 9.49
C LEU A 80 -0.98 -13.73 10.57
N SER A 81 0.05 -13.86 11.42
CA SER A 81 0.30 -15.04 12.26
C SER A 81 -0.75 -15.38 13.33
N ASP A 82 -1.72 -14.49 13.58
CA ASP A 82 -2.90 -14.80 14.37
C ASP A 82 -3.74 -15.94 13.75
N SER A 83 -3.57 -16.17 12.45
CA SER A 83 -4.14 -17.29 11.70
C SER A 83 -3.01 -18.11 11.04
N ALA A 84 -3.20 -19.43 10.90
CA ALA A 84 -2.23 -20.32 10.27
C ALA A 84 -2.22 -20.15 8.73
N VAL A 85 -1.90 -18.94 8.26
CA VAL A 85 -2.03 -18.53 6.86
C VAL A 85 -0.84 -19.03 6.03
N SER A 86 -1.14 -19.73 4.94
CA SER A 86 -0.16 -20.03 3.90
C SER A 86 -0.20 -18.96 2.79
N VAL A 87 0.92 -18.29 2.56
CA VAL A 87 1.05 -17.25 1.52
C VAL A 87 1.77 -17.82 0.29
N THR A 88 1.17 -17.69 -0.90
CA THR A 88 1.67 -18.28 -2.17
C THR A 88 1.37 -17.36 -3.35
N PRO A 89 2.06 -17.41 -4.51
CA PRO A 89 3.24 -18.21 -4.81
C PRO A 89 4.53 -17.56 -4.30
N VAL A 90 5.53 -18.40 -4.03
CA VAL A 90 6.87 -18.00 -3.53
C VAL A 90 7.92 -18.35 -4.57
N SER A 91 8.87 -17.45 -4.81
CA SER A 91 10.03 -17.68 -5.67
C SER A 91 11.16 -18.25 -4.83
N GLU A 92 11.92 -19.23 -5.35
CA GLU A 92 13.18 -19.65 -4.71
C GLU A 92 14.33 -18.68 -5.01
N ASP A 93 14.20 -17.91 -6.09
CA ASP A 93 15.16 -16.89 -6.48
C ASP A 93 14.85 -15.57 -5.76
N ALA A 94 15.85 -15.01 -5.08
CA ALA A 94 15.74 -13.69 -4.46
C ALA A 94 15.71 -12.60 -5.53
N GLN A 95 14.67 -11.76 -5.55
CA GLN A 95 14.65 -10.58 -6.40
C GLN A 95 15.49 -9.46 -5.78
N ILE A 96 15.99 -8.58 -6.65
CA ILE A 96 16.73 -7.39 -6.22
C ILE A 96 15.77 -6.47 -5.48
N LYS A 97 16.04 -6.22 -4.20
CA LYS A 97 15.31 -5.21 -3.42
C LYS A 97 15.44 -3.85 -4.11
N SER A 98 14.31 -3.25 -4.44
CA SER A 98 14.30 -1.90 -5.01
C SER A 98 14.64 -0.92 -3.89
N SER A 99 15.78 -0.25 -4.00
CA SER A 99 16.14 0.85 -3.09
C SER A 99 15.89 2.18 -3.79
N GLY A 100 14.81 2.83 -3.41
CA GLY A 100 14.60 4.23 -3.75
C GLY A 100 15.41 5.16 -2.84
N ALA A 101 15.59 6.40 -3.27
CA ALA A 101 16.26 7.44 -2.46
C ALA A 101 15.28 8.48 -1.90
N LEU A 102 14.01 8.41 -2.30
CA LEU A 102 13.01 9.42 -1.99
C LEU A 102 12.09 9.00 -0.85
N GLY A 103 11.60 9.97 -0.10
CA GLY A 103 10.49 9.79 0.83
C GLY A 103 9.17 9.94 0.10
N LEU A 104 8.22 9.03 0.30
CA LEU A 104 6.88 9.09 -0.26
C LEU A 104 5.89 9.47 0.83
N TYR A 105 5.44 10.72 0.86
CA TYR A 105 4.45 11.19 1.81
C TYR A 105 3.03 10.85 1.33
N VAL A 106 2.30 10.07 2.11
CA VAL A 106 0.91 9.69 1.80
C VAL A 106 -0.03 10.73 2.39
N SER A 107 -0.82 11.40 1.55
CA SER A 107 -1.78 12.42 1.99
C SER A 107 -3.21 11.99 1.67
N ASP A 108 -4.17 12.37 2.52
CA ASP A 108 -5.61 12.05 2.37
C ASP A 108 -6.42 13.20 1.75
N GLY A 109 -5.77 14.21 1.17
CA GLY A 109 -6.45 15.33 0.55
C GLY A 109 -5.56 16.19 -0.36
N PRO A 110 -6.17 17.10 -1.14
CA PRO A 110 -5.47 17.94 -2.14
C PRO A 110 -4.62 19.05 -1.52
N VAL A 111 -4.48 19.05 -0.19
CA VAL A 111 -3.60 20.00 0.49
C VAL A 111 -2.19 19.46 0.29
N ALA A 112 -1.52 19.99 -0.72
CA ALA A 112 -0.06 20.02 -0.76
C ALA A 112 0.42 20.78 0.48
N GLN A 113 0.41 20.13 1.64
CA GLN A 113 1.34 20.47 2.70
C GLN A 113 2.67 20.40 1.98
N ARG A 114 3.31 21.56 1.81
CA ARG A 114 4.67 21.65 1.34
C ARG A 114 5.47 20.91 2.40
N VAL A 115 5.64 19.60 2.24
CA VAL A 115 6.61 18.86 3.02
C VAL A 115 7.92 19.53 2.63
N SER A 116 8.41 20.40 3.50
CA SER A 116 9.49 21.29 3.14
C SER A 116 10.72 20.43 2.90
N ASN A 117 11.10 20.33 1.63
CA ASN A 117 12.34 19.69 1.23
C ASN A 117 13.57 20.53 1.63
N SER A 118 13.40 21.66 2.35
CA SER A 118 14.47 22.62 2.61
C SER A 118 15.47 22.17 3.67
N ASN A 119 15.11 21.24 4.56
CA ASN A 119 15.99 20.82 5.68
C ASN A 119 16.17 19.30 5.85
N ARG A 120 15.55 18.46 5.01
CA ARG A 120 15.60 17.00 5.15
C ARG A 120 16.71 16.38 4.29
N ARG A 121 17.39 15.37 4.84
CA ARG A 121 18.38 14.54 4.11
C ARG A 121 17.77 13.74 2.95
N ILE A 122 16.44 13.58 2.95
CA ILE A 122 15.68 12.79 1.97
C ILE A 122 14.72 13.73 1.24
N HIS A 123 14.81 13.74 -0.09
CA HIS A 123 13.88 14.49 -0.94
C HIS A 123 12.51 13.79 -0.92
N THR A 124 11.45 14.54 -0.65
CA THR A 124 10.10 14.01 -0.46
C THR A 124 9.22 14.30 -1.66
N VAL A 125 8.49 13.27 -2.11
CA VAL A 125 7.43 13.31 -3.12
C VAL A 125 6.11 13.02 -2.43
N VAL A 126 5.04 13.71 -2.81
CA VAL A 126 3.71 13.56 -2.21
C VAL A 126 2.82 12.66 -3.08
N LEU A 127 2.13 11.71 -2.46
CA LEU A 127 1.02 10.97 -3.06
C LEU A 127 -0.27 11.39 -2.38
N ASN A 128 -1.07 12.22 -3.05
CA ASN A 128 -2.38 12.61 -2.58
C ASN A 128 -3.40 11.56 -3.04
N LEU A 129 -3.95 10.83 -2.08
CA LEU A 129 -5.07 9.94 -2.29
C LEU A 129 -6.35 10.78 -2.23
N LEU A 130 -7.17 10.66 -3.27
CA LEU A 130 -8.43 11.38 -3.39
C LEU A 130 -9.59 10.38 -3.42
N PRO A 131 -10.73 10.66 -2.77
CA PRO A 131 -11.89 9.79 -2.82
C PRO A 131 -12.41 9.61 -4.26
N ALA A 132 -12.45 8.37 -4.73
CA ALA A 132 -12.87 8.05 -6.11
C ALA A 132 -14.37 8.32 -6.40
N ASP A 133 -15.19 8.60 -5.39
CA ASP A 133 -16.57 9.07 -5.56
C ASP A 133 -16.64 10.56 -5.97
N LYS A 134 -15.56 11.33 -5.74
CA LYS A 134 -15.49 12.77 -5.99
C LYS A 134 -14.45 13.16 -7.03
N TYR A 135 -13.36 12.42 -7.12
CA TYR A 135 -12.22 12.72 -7.98
C TYR A 135 -11.92 11.52 -8.87
N PHE A 136 -11.70 11.76 -10.16
CA PHE A 136 -11.39 10.73 -11.14
C PHE A 136 -10.07 11.00 -11.83
N GLY A 137 -9.28 9.95 -12.00
CA GLY A 137 -8.02 9.97 -12.75
C GLY A 137 -6.80 10.23 -11.88
N ARG A 138 -5.74 10.72 -12.55
CA ARG A 138 -4.44 11.02 -11.95
C ARG A 138 -3.92 12.34 -12.46
N LEU A 139 -3.34 13.14 -11.57
CA LEU A 139 -2.60 14.36 -11.91
C LEU A 139 -1.17 14.23 -11.39
N ALA A 140 -0.19 14.25 -12.30
CA ALA A 140 1.22 14.29 -11.92
C ALA A 140 1.71 15.74 -11.89
N THR A 141 2.44 16.11 -10.85
CA THR A 141 3.08 17.41 -10.65
C THR A 141 4.59 17.19 -10.47
N MET A 142 5.36 18.28 -10.41
CA MET A 142 6.80 18.18 -10.14
C MET A 142 7.11 17.65 -8.73
N SER A 143 6.16 17.76 -7.78
CA SER A 143 6.36 17.42 -6.37
C SER A 143 5.55 16.20 -5.91
N GLY A 144 4.76 15.58 -6.80
CA GLY A 144 3.85 14.53 -6.38
C GLY A 144 2.85 14.08 -7.42
N ILE A 145 1.98 13.15 -6.99
CA ILE A 145 0.89 12.60 -7.77
C ILE A 145 -0.40 12.69 -6.96
N ASP A 146 -1.47 13.15 -7.59
CA ASP A 146 -2.83 13.01 -7.09
C ASP A 146 -3.48 11.83 -7.80
N VAL A 147 -4.16 10.95 -7.07
CA VAL A 147 -4.85 9.78 -7.65
C VAL A 147 -6.18 9.52 -6.96
N GLY A 148 -7.23 9.31 -7.77
CA GLY A 148 -8.51 8.81 -7.30
C GLY A 148 -8.40 7.36 -6.84
N SER A 149 -8.88 7.03 -5.63
CA SER A 149 -8.90 5.67 -5.10
C SER A 149 -10.12 5.43 -4.19
N ASN A 150 -10.57 4.18 -4.14
CA ASN A 150 -11.57 3.74 -3.15
C ASN A 150 -10.97 3.30 -1.81
N ALA A 151 -9.71 3.65 -1.52
CA ALA A 151 -9.09 3.42 -0.21
C ALA A 151 -9.89 4.01 0.97
N PHE A 152 -10.75 4.99 0.70
CA PHE A 152 -11.67 5.65 1.64
C PHE A 152 -12.93 4.83 1.95
N ASN A 153 -13.26 3.81 1.15
CA ASN A 153 -14.52 3.07 1.25
C ASN A 153 -14.46 1.86 2.21
N ALA A 154 -13.51 1.83 3.15
CA ALA A 154 -13.49 0.79 4.18
C ALA A 154 -14.47 1.16 5.30
N SER A 155 -15.29 0.19 5.73
CA SER A 155 -16.30 0.37 6.77
C SER A 155 -15.67 0.74 8.10
N ALA A 156 -15.96 1.95 8.57
CA ALA A 156 -16.38 2.36 9.92
C ALA A 156 -15.73 1.76 11.20
N MET A 157 -14.64 0.99 11.15
CA MET A 157 -13.99 0.41 12.34
C MET A 157 -12.74 1.15 12.80
N ASP A 158 -12.12 2.00 11.96
CA ASP A 158 -10.96 2.81 12.35
C ASP A 158 -11.36 4.27 12.66
N ASP A 159 -11.40 4.61 13.94
CA ASP A 159 -11.11 5.92 14.59
C ASP A 159 -11.64 7.24 13.97
N GLY A 160 -12.64 7.21 13.10
CA GLY A 160 -13.28 8.41 12.55
C GLY A 160 -12.46 9.17 11.50
N HIS A 161 -11.33 8.63 11.04
CA HIS A 161 -10.59 9.16 9.90
C HIS A 161 -11.12 8.57 8.57
N PRO A 162 -11.32 9.40 7.52
CA PRO A 162 -11.92 8.94 6.27
C PRO A 162 -10.99 8.03 5.44
N LEU A 163 -9.67 8.10 5.65
CA LEU A 163 -8.70 7.24 4.99
C LEU A 163 -8.26 6.13 5.94
N ASN A 164 -8.50 4.87 5.56
CA ASN A 164 -7.94 3.71 6.26
C ASN A 164 -6.42 3.64 6.02
N LEU A 165 -5.62 3.59 7.09
CA LEU A 165 -4.15 3.62 7.01
C LEU A 165 -3.61 2.46 6.15
N LYS A 166 -4.04 1.22 6.42
CA LYS A 166 -3.54 0.03 5.69
C LYS A 166 -3.83 0.13 4.20
N ARG A 167 -5.03 0.56 3.81
CA ARG A 167 -5.38 0.76 2.40
C ARG A 167 -4.62 1.92 1.77
N GLY A 168 -4.43 3.03 2.50
CA GLY A 168 -3.61 4.14 2.04
C GLY A 168 -2.15 3.73 1.77
N LEU A 169 -1.58 2.93 2.69
CA LEU A 169 -0.25 2.34 2.53
C LEU A 169 -0.18 1.32 1.39
N ALA A 170 -1.22 0.51 1.19
CA ALA A 170 -1.31 -0.40 0.05
C ALA A 170 -1.26 0.38 -1.28
N VAL A 171 -1.98 1.50 -1.39
CA VAL A 171 -1.89 2.38 -2.56
C VAL A 171 -0.49 2.99 -2.71
N ALA A 172 0.12 3.42 -1.61
CA ALA A 172 1.46 3.98 -1.62
C ALA A 172 2.50 2.97 -2.15
N LEU A 173 2.41 1.71 -1.72
CA LEU A 173 3.26 0.62 -2.22
C LEU A 173 3.09 0.38 -3.72
N MET A 174 1.85 0.46 -4.24
CA MET A 174 1.59 0.34 -5.68
C MET A 174 2.29 1.44 -6.50
N TYR A 175 2.51 2.62 -5.92
CA TYR A 175 3.21 3.75 -6.56
C TYR A 175 4.71 3.86 -6.21
N ALA A 176 5.17 3.21 -5.14
CA ALA A 176 6.51 3.39 -4.60
C ALA A 176 7.62 3.14 -5.65
N ALA A 177 7.44 2.15 -6.52
CA ALA A 177 8.41 1.85 -7.58
C ALA A 177 8.46 2.95 -8.66
N GLU A 178 7.31 3.43 -9.14
CA GLU A 178 7.24 4.55 -10.11
C GLU A 178 7.85 5.83 -9.54
N LEU A 179 7.63 6.08 -8.25
CA LEU A 179 8.12 7.27 -7.56
C LEU A 179 9.52 7.11 -6.95
N GLN A 180 10.21 5.99 -7.20
CA GLN A 180 11.54 5.71 -6.65
C GLN A 180 11.64 5.96 -5.14
N ALA A 181 10.58 5.59 -4.42
CA ALA A 181 10.49 5.73 -2.98
C ALA A 181 11.38 4.68 -2.30
N GLY A 182 12.18 5.12 -1.33
CA GLY A 182 12.93 4.27 -0.40
C GLY A 182 12.30 4.25 1.00
N THR A 183 11.39 5.17 1.29
CA THR A 183 10.71 5.28 2.58
C THR A 183 9.30 5.78 2.37
N ILE A 184 8.31 5.17 3.01
CA ILE A 184 6.94 5.70 3.08
C ILE A 184 6.80 6.53 4.35
N LEU A 185 6.35 7.77 4.19
CA LEU A 185 6.14 8.74 5.25
C LEU A 185 4.65 8.87 5.54
N VAL A 186 4.25 8.50 6.76
CA VAL A 186 2.85 8.51 7.21
C VAL A 186 2.55 9.83 7.93
N PRO A 187 1.45 10.53 7.62
CA PRO A 187 1.03 11.72 8.36
C PRO A 187 0.84 11.41 9.84
N PRO A 188 1.28 12.28 10.77
CA PRO A 188 1.08 12.06 12.21
C PRO A 188 -0.36 11.78 12.62
N ARG A 189 -1.33 12.42 11.95
CA ARG A 189 -2.76 12.21 12.22
C ARG A 189 -3.29 10.82 11.81
N LEU A 190 -2.59 10.11 10.93
CA LEU A 190 -2.93 8.74 10.52
C LEU A 190 -2.02 7.72 11.22
N ALA A 191 -1.03 8.18 11.99
CA ALA A 191 0.00 7.33 12.55
C ALA A 191 -0.41 6.80 13.93
N ASP A 192 -0.78 5.52 13.98
CA ASP A 192 -0.72 4.73 15.21
C ASP A 192 0.67 4.08 15.33
N HIS A 193 1.41 4.41 16.38
CA HIS A 193 2.76 3.87 16.59
C HIS A 193 2.77 2.35 16.71
N ASP A 194 1.81 1.77 17.44
CA ASP A 194 1.78 0.32 17.67
C ASP A 194 1.46 -0.42 16.37
N GLN A 195 0.53 0.13 15.58
CA GLN A 195 0.23 -0.39 14.25
C GLN A 195 1.45 -0.28 13.32
N LEU A 196 2.12 0.88 13.28
CA LEU A 196 3.28 1.08 12.40
C LEU A 196 4.45 0.16 12.75
N GLU A 197 4.73 -0.07 14.03
CA GLU A 197 5.77 -1.02 14.46
C GLU A 197 5.44 -2.47 14.03
N LYS A 198 4.16 -2.87 14.06
CA LYS A 198 3.73 -4.17 13.52
C LYS A 198 3.88 -4.27 12.01
N LEU A 199 3.71 -3.17 11.28
CA LEU A 199 3.82 -3.14 9.82
C LEU A 199 5.28 -3.09 9.34
N ARG A 200 6.17 -2.47 10.11
CA ARG A 200 7.58 -2.20 9.75
C ARG A 200 8.32 -3.43 9.17
N PRO A 201 8.22 -4.66 9.73
CA PRO A 201 8.91 -5.82 9.17
C PRO A 201 8.53 -6.14 7.71
N MET A 202 7.27 -5.96 7.33
CA MET A 202 6.83 -6.16 5.93
C MET A 202 7.45 -5.15 4.98
N PHE A 203 7.63 -3.90 5.43
CA PHE A 203 8.26 -2.84 4.65
C PHE A 203 9.77 -3.07 4.51
N ASP A 204 10.44 -3.44 5.60
CA ASP A 204 11.87 -3.75 5.61
C ASP A 204 12.18 -4.95 4.70
N ALA A 205 11.32 -5.97 4.69
CA ALA A 205 11.46 -7.15 3.83
C ALA A 205 11.51 -6.78 2.34
N VAL A 206 10.76 -5.76 1.93
CA VAL A 206 10.74 -5.26 0.54
C VAL A 206 11.76 -4.15 0.26
N GLY A 207 12.56 -3.75 1.26
CA GLY A 207 13.58 -2.71 1.13
C GLY A 207 13.04 -1.28 1.22
N LEU A 208 11.87 -1.10 1.83
CA LEU A 208 11.28 0.22 2.09
C LEU A 208 11.32 0.54 3.58
N GLY A 209 11.69 1.76 3.93
CA GLY A 209 11.46 2.28 5.27
C GLY A 209 9.99 2.65 5.48
N LEU A 210 9.55 2.63 6.74
CA LEU A 210 8.24 3.15 7.16
C LEU A 210 8.45 4.11 8.34
N GLU A 211 8.08 5.37 8.17
CA GLU A 211 8.33 6.42 9.17
C GLU A 211 7.14 7.36 9.31
N ILE A 212 7.05 8.03 10.46
CA ILE A 212 6.08 9.09 10.69
C ILE A 212 6.67 10.40 10.18
N ALA A 213 5.91 11.13 9.38
CA ALA A 213 6.34 12.41 8.83
C ALA A 213 6.45 13.48 9.91
N VAL A 214 7.59 14.16 10.00
CA VAL A 214 7.80 15.30 10.91
C VAL A 214 7.42 16.61 10.20
N LEU A 215 6.17 17.07 10.30
CA LEU A 215 5.79 18.33 9.64
C LEU A 215 6.59 19.50 10.23
N ASP A 216 7.24 20.29 9.38
CA ASP A 216 7.81 21.58 9.78
C ASP A 216 6.64 22.55 9.93
N ASP A 217 6.39 23.05 11.14
CA ASP A 217 5.38 24.07 11.47
C ASP A 217 5.67 25.43 10.79
#